data_AF-A0A383E9U5-F1
#
_entry.id   AF-A0A383E9U5-F1
#
_cell.length_a   1.000
_cell.length_b   1.000
_cell.length_c   1.000
_cell.angle_alpha   90.00
_cell.angle_beta   90.00
_cell.angle_gamma   90.00
#
_symmetry.space_group_name_H-M   'P 1'
#
loop_
_entity.id
_entity.type
_entity.pdbx_description
1 polymer ?
#
loop_
_entity_poly.entity_id
_entity_poly.type
_entity_poly.pdbx_seq_one_letter_code
_entity_poly.pdbx_strand_id
1 'polypeptide(L)'
;FMGFNLRFHPCVKKIRQMILDNKIGDVLYVEVENGSYLPDWHKQEDYRTSYAGKKDLGGGVVLTLLHEIDYLYWILGDVISVNATTAKLSNLDIDTEDFASILLKFQNKTIAHVQLNYFQKIPTKTCKFVGTKGILFCDINKNIIEFNNYKKKRSMTIMNLKKYNINRSYIDEISHFMKCIKNKKKSLNDIYQGIITLKIALAILKSSKTNKLVQIEKHS
;
A
#
# COMPACT_ATOMS: atom_id res chain seq x y z
N PHE A 1 -14.78 2.59 -11.63
CA PHE A 1 -13.83 1.52 -11.28
C PHE A 1 -12.47 2.19 -11.10
N MET A 2 -11.66 1.74 -10.15
CA MET A 2 -10.37 2.34 -9.79
C MET A 2 -9.23 1.33 -9.94
N GLY A 3 -8.06 1.80 -10.39
CA GLY A 3 -6.87 0.95 -10.61
C GLY A 3 -6.11 0.66 -9.32
N PHE A 4 -6.52 -0.37 -8.59
CA PHE A 4 -5.81 -0.91 -7.42
C PHE A 4 -5.50 -2.39 -7.63
N ASN A 5 -4.62 -2.65 -8.59
CA ASN A 5 -4.18 -3.99 -8.98
C ASN A 5 -3.60 -4.80 -7.79
N LEU A 6 -3.01 -4.16 -6.78
CA LEU A 6 -2.47 -4.89 -5.62
C LEU A 6 -3.52 -5.65 -4.81
N ARG A 7 -4.81 -5.24 -4.83
CA ARG A 7 -5.89 -6.05 -4.26
C ARG A 7 -6.07 -7.39 -4.99
N PHE A 8 -5.59 -7.49 -6.23
CA PHE A 8 -5.59 -8.69 -7.04
C PHE A 8 -4.32 -9.54 -6.88
N HIS A 9 -3.26 -8.98 -6.29
CA HIS A 9 -2.00 -9.67 -6.05
C HIS A 9 -2.19 -10.88 -5.11
N PRO A 10 -1.67 -12.08 -5.46
CA PRO A 10 -1.83 -13.28 -4.65
C PRO A 10 -1.32 -13.13 -3.21
N CYS A 11 -0.18 -12.45 -3.00
CA CYS A 11 0.36 -12.25 -1.67
C CYS A 11 -0.56 -11.37 -0.80
N VAL A 12 -1.03 -10.24 -1.34
CA VAL A 12 -1.94 -9.33 -0.62
C VAL A 12 -3.26 -10.03 -0.29
N LYS A 13 -3.82 -10.77 -1.25
CA LYS A 13 -5.00 -11.63 -1.03
C LYS A 13 -4.79 -12.65 0.09
N LYS A 14 -3.62 -13.32 0.11
CA LYS A 14 -3.29 -14.33 1.12
C LYS A 14 -3.15 -13.71 2.51
N ILE A 15 -2.49 -12.57 2.64
CA ILE A 15 -2.37 -11.82 3.89
C ILE A 15 -3.77 -11.45 4.41
N ARG A 16 -4.60 -10.85 3.55
CA ARG A 16 -5.99 -10.50 3.89
C ARG A 16 -6.75 -11.72 4.39
N GLN A 17 -6.69 -12.83 3.66
CA GLN A 17 -7.38 -14.06 4.05
C GLN A 17 -6.91 -14.56 5.42
N MET A 18 -5.60 -14.54 5.70
CA MET A 18 -5.07 -15.01 6.98
C MET A 18 -5.46 -14.11 8.17
N ILE A 19 -5.59 -12.81 7.94
CA ILE A 19 -6.09 -11.87 8.94
C ILE A 19 -7.58 -12.12 9.19
N LEU A 20 -8.39 -12.26 8.14
CA LEU A 20 -9.82 -12.58 8.25
C LEU A 20 -10.06 -13.95 8.94
N ASP A 21 -9.20 -14.94 8.66
CA ASP A 21 -9.23 -16.26 9.29
C ASP A 21 -8.65 -16.27 10.72
N ASN A 22 -8.31 -15.10 11.28
CA ASN A 22 -7.76 -14.92 12.63
C ASN A 22 -6.49 -15.78 12.87
N LYS A 23 -5.65 -15.98 11.84
CA LYS A 23 -4.43 -16.81 11.95
C LYS A 23 -3.32 -16.14 12.77
N ILE A 24 -3.28 -14.81 12.77
CA ILE A 24 -2.30 -14.04 13.55
C ILE A 24 -2.90 -13.33 14.76
N GLY A 25 -4.17 -13.58 15.11
CA GLY A 25 -4.82 -12.86 16.19
C GLY A 25 -5.21 -11.44 15.79
N ASP A 26 -5.40 -10.58 16.79
CA ASP A 26 -5.59 -9.15 16.57
C ASP A 26 -4.30 -8.55 16.04
N VAL A 27 -4.39 -7.75 14.98
CA VAL A 27 -3.24 -7.06 14.40
C VAL A 27 -2.91 -5.85 15.26
N LEU A 28 -1.70 -5.81 15.82
CA LEU A 28 -1.25 -4.76 16.72
C LEU A 28 -0.50 -3.66 15.96
N TYR A 29 0.45 -4.08 15.12
CA TYR A 29 1.36 -3.20 14.40
C TYR A 29 1.58 -3.69 12.98
N VAL A 30 1.70 -2.74 12.04
CA VAL A 30 2.05 -3.02 10.66
C VAL A 30 3.19 -2.11 10.22
N GLU A 31 4.12 -2.67 9.47
CA GLU A 31 5.21 -1.92 8.84
C GLU A 31 5.16 -2.16 7.34
N VAL A 32 5.24 -1.09 6.56
CA VAL A 32 5.25 -1.13 5.10
C VAL A 32 6.39 -0.28 4.58
N GLU A 33 7.11 -0.82 3.61
CA GLU A 33 8.15 -0.10 2.89
C GLU A 33 7.92 -0.26 1.40
N ASN A 34 7.90 0.86 0.68
CA ASN A 34 7.97 0.88 -0.78
C ASN A 34 8.98 1.96 -1.22
N GLY A 35 10.21 1.53 -1.50
CA GLY A 35 11.27 2.38 -2.00
C GLY A 35 11.76 1.88 -3.35
N SER A 36 11.88 2.76 -4.33
CA SER A 36 12.44 2.42 -5.64
C SER A 36 13.02 3.66 -6.30
N TYR A 37 13.89 3.51 -7.29
CA TYR A 37 14.51 4.64 -7.97
C TYR A 37 13.63 5.11 -9.12
N LEU A 38 13.02 6.29 -9.00
CA LEU A 38 12.09 6.83 -10.00
C LEU A 38 12.66 6.82 -11.44
N PRO A 39 13.94 7.21 -11.68
CA PRO A 39 14.53 7.13 -13.02
C PRO A 39 14.62 5.71 -13.62
N ASP A 40 14.54 4.66 -12.79
CA ASP A 40 14.60 3.27 -13.26
C ASP A 40 13.22 2.70 -13.65
N TRP A 41 12.11 3.41 -13.38
CA TRP A 41 10.75 2.91 -13.65
C TRP A 41 10.47 2.74 -15.14
N HIS A 42 10.77 3.77 -15.93
CA HIS A 42 10.63 3.78 -17.38
C HIS A 42 11.96 4.20 -17.99
N LYS A 43 12.93 3.28 -18.08
CA LYS A 43 14.32 3.58 -18.49
C LYS A 43 14.45 4.22 -19.88
N GLN A 44 13.40 4.17 -20.70
CA GLN A 44 13.34 4.77 -22.03
C GLN A 44 12.71 6.16 -22.04
N GLU A 45 12.19 6.63 -20.90
CA GLU A 45 11.50 7.89 -20.74
C GLU A 45 12.26 8.81 -19.78
N ASP A 46 12.19 10.12 -20.01
CA ASP A 46 12.73 11.09 -19.07
C ASP A 46 11.80 11.20 -17.85
N TYR A 47 12.27 10.71 -16.71
CA TYR A 47 11.50 10.73 -15.46
C TYR A 47 11.05 12.13 -15.03
N ARG A 48 11.76 13.19 -15.44
CA ARG A 48 11.39 14.59 -15.15
C ARG A 48 10.08 14.99 -15.81
N THR A 49 9.70 14.29 -16.88
CA THR A 49 8.45 14.52 -17.60
C THR A 49 7.29 13.69 -17.05
N SER A 50 7.58 12.68 -16.22
CA SER A 50 6.58 11.80 -15.62
C SER A 50 5.67 12.55 -14.65
N TYR A 51 4.39 12.16 -14.63
CA TYR A 51 3.43 12.71 -13.67
C TYR A 51 3.88 12.51 -12.22
N ALA A 52 4.61 11.42 -11.93
CA ALA A 52 5.08 11.08 -10.59
C ALA A 52 5.96 12.17 -9.96
N GLY A 53 6.66 12.95 -10.79
CA GLY A 53 7.54 14.05 -10.38
C GLY A 53 6.95 15.44 -10.53
N LYS A 54 5.66 15.56 -10.85
CA LYS A 54 4.98 16.83 -11.19
C LYS A 54 3.76 17.10 -10.32
N LYS A 55 3.82 18.16 -9.50
CA LYS A 55 2.75 18.56 -8.57
C LYS A 55 1.44 18.91 -9.27
N ASP A 56 1.51 19.63 -10.39
CA ASP A 56 0.36 20.07 -11.19
C ASP A 56 -0.42 18.90 -11.80
N LEU A 57 0.24 17.75 -12.00
CA LEU A 57 -0.37 16.50 -12.46
C LEU A 57 -0.80 15.58 -11.32
N GLY A 58 -0.72 16.03 -10.06
CA GLY A 58 -1.05 15.21 -8.88
C GLY A 58 0.00 14.16 -8.53
N GLY A 59 1.26 14.41 -8.90
CA GLY A 59 2.41 13.58 -8.56
C GLY A 59 2.81 13.61 -7.09
N GLY A 60 3.99 13.05 -6.81
CA GLY A 60 4.55 12.92 -5.48
C GLY A 60 4.40 11.53 -4.91
N VAL A 61 5.35 11.16 -4.05
CA VAL A 61 5.50 9.79 -3.55
C VAL A 61 4.23 9.26 -2.88
N VAL A 62 3.48 10.12 -2.19
CA VAL A 62 2.25 9.70 -1.50
C VAL A 62 1.14 9.36 -2.49
N LEU A 63 0.95 10.20 -3.51
CA LEU A 63 -0.13 10.03 -4.49
C LEU A 63 0.18 8.98 -5.54
N THR A 64 1.44 8.82 -5.92
CA THR A 64 1.85 7.85 -6.93
C THR A 64 1.99 6.44 -6.34
N LEU A 65 2.50 6.31 -5.11
CA LEU A 65 2.61 5.03 -4.39
C LEU A 65 1.42 4.80 -3.43
N LEU A 66 0.24 5.33 -3.78
CA LEU A 66 -0.96 5.20 -2.94
C LEU A 66 -1.42 3.74 -2.74
N HIS A 67 -0.91 2.80 -3.53
CA HIS A 67 -1.27 1.38 -3.44
C HIS A 67 -0.98 0.78 -2.07
N GLU A 68 0.07 1.25 -1.38
CA GLU A 68 0.39 0.83 -0.02
C GLU A 68 -0.69 1.23 0.98
N ILE A 69 -1.20 2.46 0.86
CA ILE A 69 -2.30 2.97 1.67
C ILE A 69 -3.59 2.21 1.34
N ASP A 70 -3.83 1.97 0.04
CA ASP A 70 -5.03 1.28 -0.44
C ASP A 70 -5.18 -0.15 0.11
N TYR A 71 -4.13 -0.98 0.00
CA TYR A 71 -4.26 -2.36 0.47
C TYR A 71 -4.33 -2.42 1.99
N LEU A 72 -3.71 -1.49 2.73
CA LEU A 72 -3.83 -1.43 4.18
C LEU A 72 -5.27 -1.11 4.59
N TYR A 73 -5.89 -0.11 3.95
CA TYR A 73 -7.31 0.18 4.12
C TYR A 73 -8.18 -1.04 3.80
N TRP A 74 -7.89 -1.73 2.69
CA TRP A 74 -8.65 -2.92 2.29
C TRP A 74 -8.52 -4.13 3.24
N ILE A 75 -7.38 -4.25 3.94
CA ILE A 75 -7.07 -5.34 4.87
C ILE A 75 -7.57 -5.04 6.28
N LEU A 76 -7.33 -3.81 6.78
CA LEU A 76 -7.51 -3.44 8.19
C LEU A 76 -8.78 -2.63 8.44
N GLY A 77 -9.40 -2.09 7.39
CA GLY A 77 -10.58 -1.24 7.48
C GLY A 77 -10.23 0.23 7.70
N ASP A 78 -11.13 0.96 8.36
CA ASP A 78 -11.10 2.42 8.41
C ASP A 78 -9.90 2.97 9.17
N VAL A 79 -9.25 3.98 8.57
CA VAL A 79 -8.25 4.82 9.22
C VAL A 79 -8.97 5.94 9.96
N ILE A 80 -8.64 6.14 11.24
CA ILE A 80 -9.24 7.19 12.07
C ILE A 80 -8.36 8.43 12.19
N SER A 81 -7.04 8.27 12.09
CA SER A 81 -6.12 9.41 12.15
C SER A 81 -4.80 9.14 11.46
N VAL A 82 -4.14 10.21 11.04
CA VAL A 82 -2.85 10.21 10.36
C VAL A 82 -1.90 11.20 11.01
N ASN A 83 -0.63 10.81 11.15
CA ASN A 83 0.49 11.71 11.37
C ASN A 83 1.58 11.41 10.34
N ALA A 84 2.12 12.41 9.65
CA ALA A 84 3.10 12.14 8.59
C ALA A 84 4.13 13.26 8.43
N THR A 85 5.28 12.89 7.88
CA THR A 85 6.32 13.80 7.38
C THR A 85 6.59 13.46 5.92
N THR A 86 6.52 14.45 5.05
CA THR A 86 6.90 14.34 3.64
C THR A 86 7.98 15.35 3.32
N ALA A 87 8.90 15.01 2.41
CA ALA A 87 9.99 15.89 2.04
C ALA A 87 10.52 15.60 0.63
N LYS A 88 11.20 16.59 0.05
CA LYS A 88 12.11 16.41 -1.09
C LYS A 88 13.52 16.27 -0.51
N LEU A 89 14.05 15.05 -0.45
CA LEU A 89 15.33 14.73 0.19
C LEU A 89 16.45 14.45 -0.80
N SER A 90 16.14 13.86 -1.97
CA SER A 90 17.15 13.46 -2.94
C SER A 90 17.52 14.59 -3.90
N ASN A 91 18.47 14.33 -4.79
CA ASN A 91 18.84 15.20 -5.90
C ASN A 91 18.02 14.97 -7.19
N LEU A 92 16.94 14.19 -7.13
CA LEU A 92 16.04 14.03 -8.28
C LEU A 92 15.47 15.39 -8.71
N ASP A 93 15.45 15.64 -10.01
CA ASP A 93 14.96 16.88 -10.61
C ASP A 93 13.45 16.80 -10.82
N ILE A 94 12.71 16.93 -9.72
CA ILE A 94 11.25 16.87 -9.63
C ILE A 94 10.76 17.92 -8.64
N ASP A 95 9.53 18.42 -8.83
CA ASP A 95 8.97 19.46 -7.97
C ASP A 95 8.11 18.91 -6.81
N THR A 96 7.90 17.60 -6.76
CA THR A 96 7.12 16.88 -5.74
C THR A 96 7.97 16.41 -4.56
N GLU A 97 7.33 15.97 -3.47
CA GLU A 97 8.03 15.19 -2.45
C GLU A 97 8.51 13.83 -3.02
N ASP A 98 9.65 13.37 -2.53
CA ASP A 98 10.27 12.09 -2.93
C ASP A 98 10.46 11.13 -1.74
N PHE A 99 10.00 11.53 -0.56
CA PHE A 99 9.98 10.78 0.68
C PHE A 99 8.69 11.02 1.46
N ALA A 100 8.16 9.95 2.06
CA ALA A 100 7.11 10.02 3.06
C ALA A 100 7.33 8.99 4.18
N SER A 101 7.16 9.44 5.43
CA SER A 101 7.04 8.60 6.61
C SER A 101 5.69 8.86 7.26
N ILE A 102 4.86 7.83 7.36
CA ILE A 102 3.43 7.97 7.65
C ILE A 102 3.06 7.02 8.79
N LEU A 103 2.38 7.54 9.81
CA LEU A 103 1.72 6.77 10.85
C LEU A 103 0.20 6.82 10.65
N LEU A 104 -0.41 5.65 10.43
CA LEU A 104 -1.85 5.46 10.31
C LEU A 104 -2.36 4.79 11.58
N LYS A 105 -3.46 5.31 12.14
CA LYS A 105 -4.21 4.63 13.21
C LYS A 105 -5.53 4.14 12.65
N PHE A 106 -5.82 2.86 12.85
CA PHE A 106 -7.04 2.23 12.37
C PHE A 106 -8.10 2.15 13.47
N GLN A 107 -9.36 2.03 13.04
CA GLN A 107 -10.52 1.88 13.93
C GLN A 107 -10.44 0.63 14.82
N ASN A 108 -9.79 -0.42 14.33
CA ASN A 108 -9.51 -1.67 15.05
C ASN A 108 -8.33 -1.56 16.04
N LYS A 109 -7.80 -0.35 16.28
CA LYS A 109 -6.66 -0.02 17.14
C LYS A 109 -5.28 -0.44 16.59
N THR A 110 -5.19 -1.03 15.41
CA THR A 110 -3.90 -1.27 14.73
C THR A 110 -3.21 0.06 14.43
N ILE A 111 -1.88 0.10 14.59
CA ILE A 111 -1.05 1.21 14.12
C ILE A 111 -0.20 0.71 12.96
N ALA A 112 -0.18 1.42 11.84
CA ALA A 112 0.71 1.13 10.73
C ALA A 112 1.73 2.25 10.53
N HIS A 113 2.98 1.87 10.31
CA HIS A 113 4.03 2.74 9.78
C HIS A 113 4.25 2.43 8.30
N VAL A 114 4.21 3.45 7.46
CA VAL A 114 4.43 3.34 6.01
C VAL A 114 5.57 4.28 5.62
N GLN A 115 6.60 3.72 4.99
CA GLN A 115 7.71 4.46 4.41
C GLN A 115 7.66 4.35 2.88
N LEU A 116 7.69 5.50 2.20
CA LEU A 116 7.68 5.58 0.75
C LEU A 116 8.86 6.44 0.27
N ASN A 117 9.55 6.06 -0.81
CA ASN A 117 10.55 6.93 -1.45
C ASN A 117 10.84 6.61 -2.93
N TYR A 118 11.46 7.59 -3.61
CA TYR A 118 11.86 7.54 -5.02
C TYR A 118 13.37 7.40 -5.28
N PHE A 119 14.20 7.24 -4.25
CA PHE A 119 15.66 7.32 -4.40
C PHE A 119 16.41 6.01 -4.09
N GLN A 120 15.70 4.93 -3.80
CA GLN A 120 16.32 3.62 -3.55
C GLN A 120 16.66 2.86 -4.83
N LYS A 121 17.95 2.76 -5.16
CA LYS A 121 18.45 1.98 -6.31
C LYS A 121 18.18 0.48 -6.20
N ILE A 122 18.20 -0.07 -4.97
CA ILE A 122 17.76 -1.44 -4.72
C ILE A 122 16.30 -1.35 -4.27
N PRO A 123 15.33 -1.78 -5.09
CA PRO A 123 13.93 -1.58 -4.78
C PRO A 123 13.48 -2.48 -3.63
N THR A 124 12.77 -1.91 -2.68
CA THR A 124 12.10 -2.62 -1.58
C THR A 124 10.59 -2.46 -1.74
N LYS A 125 9.85 -3.55 -1.54
CA LYS A 125 8.39 -3.52 -1.47
C LYS A 125 7.93 -4.61 -0.50
N THR A 126 7.85 -4.25 0.78
CA THR A 126 7.61 -5.21 1.86
C THR A 126 6.47 -4.77 2.76
N CYS A 127 5.83 -5.74 3.42
CA CYS A 127 4.90 -5.47 4.50
C CYS A 127 5.01 -6.53 5.60
N LYS A 128 4.92 -6.10 6.85
CA LYS A 128 5.01 -6.93 8.05
C LYS A 128 3.82 -6.65 8.94
N PHE A 129 3.02 -7.67 9.22
CA PHE A 129 1.85 -7.60 10.11
C PHE A 129 2.16 -8.37 11.39
N VAL A 130 2.22 -7.65 12.51
CA VAL A 130 2.47 -8.21 13.84
C VAL A 130 1.13 -8.35 14.56
N GLY A 131 0.73 -9.57 14.85
CA GLY A 131 -0.48 -9.86 15.62
C GLY A 131 -0.22 -10.65 16.90
N THR A 132 -1.27 -10.84 17.70
CA THR A 132 -1.18 -11.51 19.01
C THR A 132 -0.83 -13.01 18.94
N LYS A 133 -1.01 -13.67 17.79
CA LYS A 133 -0.74 -15.10 17.59
C LYS A 133 0.40 -15.39 16.61
N GLY A 134 0.96 -14.35 15.97
CA GLY A 134 2.05 -14.51 15.03
C GLY A 134 2.36 -13.29 14.18
N ILE A 135 3.31 -13.44 13.27
CA ILE A 135 3.79 -12.39 12.36
C ILE A 135 3.68 -12.89 10.93
N LEU A 136 3.10 -12.07 10.04
CA LEU A 136 3.23 -12.24 8.60
C LEU A 136 4.27 -11.26 8.09
N PHE A 137 5.28 -11.76 7.38
CA PHE A 137 6.19 -10.92 6.60
C PHE A 137 5.99 -11.25 5.12
N CYS A 138 5.95 -10.22 4.28
CA CYS A 138 5.84 -10.38 2.85
C CYS A 138 6.81 -9.46 2.14
N ASP A 139 7.56 -10.05 1.20
CA ASP A 139 8.33 -9.34 0.19
C ASP A 139 7.56 -9.49 -1.14
N ILE A 140 6.95 -8.40 -1.60
CA ILE A 140 6.12 -8.39 -2.81
C ILE A 140 7.01 -8.53 -4.05
N ASN A 141 8.20 -7.93 -4.05
CA ASN A 141 9.15 -8.05 -5.16
C ASN A 141 9.60 -9.51 -5.35
N LYS A 142 9.77 -10.26 -4.25
CA LYS A 142 10.11 -11.69 -4.29
C LYS A 142 8.89 -12.62 -4.35
N ASN A 143 7.68 -12.11 -4.18
CA ASN A 143 6.43 -12.88 -4.07
C ASN A 143 6.46 -13.97 -2.99
N ILE A 144 7.03 -13.63 -1.83
CA ILE A 144 7.19 -14.53 -0.69
C ILE A 144 6.34 -14.04 0.49
N ILE A 145 5.72 -14.99 1.19
CA ILE A 145 5.13 -14.75 2.52
C ILE A 145 5.73 -15.75 3.51
N GLU A 146 6.20 -15.21 4.62
CA GLU A 146 6.64 -15.95 5.80
C GLU A 146 5.63 -15.76 6.92
N PHE A 147 5.37 -16.84 7.65
CA PHE A 147 4.50 -16.84 8.82
C PHE A 147 5.26 -17.38 10.03
N ASN A 148 5.46 -16.49 11.02
CA ASN A 148 5.92 -16.88 12.34
C ASN A 148 4.70 -17.16 13.23
N ASN A 149 4.53 -18.41 13.64
CA ASN A 149 3.44 -18.83 14.52
C ASN A 149 3.94 -18.95 15.95
N TYR A 150 3.42 -18.13 16.86
CA TYR A 150 3.87 -18.11 18.26
C TYR A 150 3.55 -19.40 19.00
N LYS A 151 2.38 -19.99 18.77
CA LYS A 151 1.98 -21.26 19.41
C LYS A 151 2.91 -22.41 19.00
N LYS A 152 3.29 -22.47 17.72
CA LYS A 152 4.18 -23.51 17.19
C LYS A 152 5.66 -23.17 17.31
N LYS A 153 5.99 -21.97 17.79
CA LYS A 153 7.37 -21.43 17.92
C LYS A 153 8.22 -21.66 16.67
N ARG A 154 7.64 -21.45 15.48
CA ARG A 154 8.32 -21.68 14.20
C ARG A 154 7.96 -20.63 13.17
N SER A 155 8.95 -20.29 12.34
CA SER A 155 8.75 -19.54 11.09
C SER A 155 8.65 -20.50 9.92
N MET A 156 7.82 -20.18 8.93
CA MET A 156 7.69 -20.95 7.70
C MET A 156 7.32 -20.07 6.52
N THR A 157 7.91 -20.35 5.36
CA THR A 157 7.43 -19.82 4.09
C THR A 157 6.11 -20.50 3.74
N ILE A 158 5.03 -19.73 3.73
CA ILE A 158 3.67 -20.22 3.42
C ILE A 158 3.23 -19.88 2.00
N MET A 159 4.00 -19.03 1.31
CA MET A 159 3.82 -18.72 -0.09
C MET A 159 5.17 -18.35 -0.70
N ASN A 160 5.48 -18.91 -1.86
CA ASN A 160 6.63 -18.55 -2.68
C ASN A 160 6.24 -18.75 -4.15
N LEU A 161 5.82 -17.67 -4.81
CA LEU A 161 5.39 -17.72 -6.19
C LEU A 161 6.58 -17.45 -7.11
N LYS A 162 7.35 -18.52 -7.37
CA LYS A 162 8.46 -18.47 -8.32
C LYS A 162 7.96 -17.98 -9.69
N LYS A 163 8.59 -16.94 -10.22
CA LYS A 163 8.29 -16.35 -11.54
C LYS A 163 6.88 -15.73 -11.68
N TYR A 164 6.22 -15.32 -10.59
CA TYR A 164 4.98 -14.56 -10.72
C TYR A 164 5.24 -13.23 -11.44
N ASN A 165 4.44 -12.95 -12.47
CA ASN A 165 4.48 -11.69 -13.20
C ASN A 165 3.43 -10.74 -12.63
N ILE A 166 3.86 -9.57 -12.14
CA ILE A 166 2.99 -8.51 -11.62
C ILE A 166 1.91 -8.09 -12.62
N ASN A 167 2.16 -8.18 -13.92
CA ASN A 167 1.18 -7.89 -14.99
C ASN A 167 -0.09 -8.74 -14.86
N ARG A 168 0.00 -9.92 -14.22
CA ARG A 168 -1.17 -10.76 -13.97
C ARG A 168 -2.18 -10.07 -13.05
N SER A 169 -1.73 -9.28 -12.08
CA SER A 169 -2.62 -8.55 -11.18
C SER A 169 -3.48 -7.53 -11.93
N TYR A 170 -2.92 -6.84 -12.93
CA TYR A 170 -3.65 -5.91 -13.80
C TYR A 170 -4.66 -6.64 -14.70
N ILE A 171 -4.26 -7.79 -15.28
CA ILE A 171 -5.17 -8.63 -16.09
C ILE A 171 -6.34 -9.14 -15.25
N ASP A 172 -6.07 -9.61 -14.03
CA ASP A 172 -7.08 -10.12 -13.11
C ASP A 172 -8.04 -9.01 -12.66
N GLU A 173 -7.53 -7.79 -12.47
CA GLU A 173 -8.31 -6.60 -12.14
C GLU A 173 -9.28 -6.23 -13.28
N ILE A 174 -8.79 -6.11 -14.51
CA ILE A 174 -9.63 -5.81 -15.69
C ILE A 174 -10.67 -6.92 -15.90
N SER A 175 -10.24 -8.19 -15.77
CA SER A 175 -11.14 -9.34 -15.88
C SER A 175 -12.23 -9.31 -14.83
N HIS A 176 -11.92 -8.91 -13.60
CA HIS A 176 -12.91 -8.73 -12.53
C HIS A 176 -13.92 -7.63 -12.87
N PHE A 177 -13.43 -6.48 -13.35
CA PHE A 177 -14.30 -5.39 -13.76
C PHE A 177 -15.28 -5.80 -14.87
N MET A 178 -14.80 -6.50 -15.91
CA MET A 178 -15.65 -7.00 -17.00
C MET A 178 -16.71 -8.00 -16.49
N LYS A 179 -16.35 -8.88 -15.55
CA LYS A 179 -17.31 -9.79 -14.89
C LYS A 179 -18.35 -9.04 -14.07
N CYS A 180 -17.98 -7.98 -13.37
CA CYS A 180 -18.91 -7.13 -12.63
C CYS A 180 -19.93 -6.47 -13.56
N ILE A 181 -19.50 -5.95 -14.72
CA ILE A 181 -20.41 -5.40 -15.74
C ILE A 181 -21.40 -6.47 -16.20
N LYS A 182 -20.90 -7.63 -16.64
CA LYS A 182 -21.73 -8.73 -17.15
C LYS A 182 -22.78 -9.19 -16.14
N ASN A 183 -22.39 -9.26 -14.86
CA ASN A 183 -23.25 -9.78 -13.80
C ASN A 183 -24.01 -8.69 -13.03
N LYS A 184 -23.91 -7.40 -13.42
CA LYS A 184 -24.47 -6.25 -12.70
C LYS A 184 -24.11 -6.24 -11.20
N LYS A 185 -22.86 -6.59 -10.89
CA LYS A 185 -22.34 -6.63 -9.51
C LYS A 185 -21.41 -5.45 -9.24
N LYS A 186 -21.38 -5.00 -7.99
CA LYS A 186 -20.44 -3.98 -7.51
C LYS A 186 -18.99 -4.50 -7.60
N SER A 187 -18.07 -3.66 -8.07
CA SER A 187 -16.66 -4.00 -8.16
C SER A 187 -15.98 -3.98 -6.78
N LEU A 188 -14.89 -4.74 -6.64
CA LEU A 188 -14.00 -4.65 -5.47
C LEU A 188 -13.33 -3.27 -5.40
N ASN A 189 -13.11 -2.65 -6.56
CA ASN A 189 -12.51 -1.34 -6.74
C ASN A 189 -13.53 -0.38 -7.32
N ASP A 190 -14.65 -0.18 -6.62
CA ASP A 190 -15.61 0.85 -6.99
C ASP A 190 -15.03 2.28 -6.76
N ILE A 191 -15.77 3.29 -7.20
CA ILE A 191 -15.34 4.69 -7.07
C ILE A 191 -15.30 5.16 -5.61
N TYR A 192 -16.18 4.65 -4.75
CA TYR A 192 -16.22 5.02 -3.33
C TYR A 192 -14.94 4.57 -2.63
N GLN A 193 -14.46 3.36 -2.92
CA GLN A 193 -13.19 2.86 -2.41
C GLN A 193 -12.02 3.79 -2.80
N GLY A 194 -11.98 4.26 -4.06
CA GLY A 194 -10.95 5.22 -4.50
C GLY A 194 -11.07 6.58 -3.83
N ILE A 195 -12.28 7.09 -3.62
CA ILE A 195 -12.51 8.35 -2.88
C ILE A 195 -11.95 8.24 -1.46
N ILE A 196 -12.13 7.09 -0.79
CA ILE A 196 -11.63 6.88 0.58
C ILE A 196 -10.10 6.85 0.60
N THR A 197 -9.48 6.05 -0.28
CA THR A 197 -8.01 5.99 -0.37
C THR A 197 -7.43 7.38 -0.67
N LEU A 198 -8.03 8.14 -1.58
CA LEU A 198 -7.60 9.51 -1.89
C LEU A 198 -7.76 10.46 -0.69
N LYS A 199 -8.86 10.37 0.07
CA LYS A 199 -9.04 11.16 1.30
C LYS A 199 -7.94 10.88 2.33
N ILE A 200 -7.53 9.62 2.49
CA ILE A 200 -6.42 9.24 3.37
C ILE A 200 -5.11 9.87 2.86
N ALA A 201 -4.82 9.76 1.56
CA ALA A 201 -3.63 10.36 0.95
C ALA A 201 -3.57 11.88 1.10
N LEU A 202 -4.70 12.58 0.91
CA LEU A 202 -4.79 14.03 1.13
C LEU A 202 -4.64 14.39 2.61
N ALA A 203 -5.14 13.56 3.54
CA ALA A 203 -4.95 13.75 4.97
C ALA A 203 -3.47 13.58 5.38
N ILE A 204 -2.73 12.66 4.75
CA ILE A 204 -1.27 12.50 4.90
C ILE A 204 -0.56 13.80 4.52
N LEU A 205 -0.81 14.33 3.31
CA LEU A 205 -0.20 15.56 2.83
C LEU A 205 -0.56 16.76 3.74
N LYS A 206 -1.82 16.85 4.18
CA LYS A 206 -2.27 17.87 5.13
C LYS A 206 -1.54 17.75 6.49
N SER A 207 -1.35 16.53 6.99
CA SER A 207 -0.66 16.29 8.25
C SER A 207 0.78 16.77 8.20
N SER A 208 1.51 16.41 7.14
CA SER A 208 2.87 16.87 6.89
C SER A 208 2.95 18.39 6.78
N LYS A 209 2.09 19.01 5.95
CA LYS A 209 2.08 20.47 5.75
C LYS A 209 1.81 21.24 7.04
N THR A 210 1.00 20.70 7.94
CA THR A 210 0.57 21.38 9.16
C THR A 210 1.34 20.98 10.41
N ASN A 211 2.23 19.98 10.32
CA ASN A 211 2.90 19.34 11.45
C ASN A 211 1.94 18.93 12.57
N LYS A 212 0.72 18.49 12.19
CA LYS A 212 -0.35 18.12 13.13
C LYS A 212 -0.94 16.78 12.76
N LEU A 213 -1.42 16.07 13.78
CA LEU A 213 -2.25 14.90 13.58
C LEU A 213 -3.57 15.31 12.91
N VAL A 214 -3.97 14.59 11.86
CA VAL A 214 -5.21 14.82 11.11
C VAL A 214 -6.17 13.66 11.41
N GLN A 215 -7.37 13.98 11.86
CA GLN A 215 -8.46 13.01 12.00
C GLN A 215 -9.12 12.77 10.63
N ILE A 216 -9.53 11.54 10.37
CA ILE A 216 -10.32 11.19 9.19
C ILE A 216 -11.77 10.99 9.63
N GLU A 217 -12.66 11.81 9.09
CA GLU A 217 -14.09 11.72 9.39
C GLU A 217 -14.67 10.39 8.90
N LYS A 218 -15.52 9.77 9.73
CA LYS A 218 -16.23 8.55 9.35
C LYS A 218 -17.15 8.84 8.17
N HIS A 219 -17.12 7.96 7.19
CA HIS A 219 -18.12 7.97 6.13
C HIS A 219 -19.33 7.18 6.64
N SER A 220 -20.41 7.90 6.94
CA SER A 220 -21.75 7.35 7.18
C SER A 220 -22.33 6.72 5.91
#